data_AF-A0A0Q8V5N6-F1
#
_entry.id   AF-A0A0Q8V5N6-F1
#
_cell.length_a   1.000
_cell.length_b   1.000
_cell.length_c   1.000
_cell.angle_alpha   90.00
_cell.angle_beta   90.00
_cell.angle_gamma   90.00
#
_symmetry.space_group_name_H-M   'P 1'
#
loop_
_entity.id
_entity.type
_entity.pdbx_description
1 polymer ?
#
loop_
_entity_poly.entity_id
_entity_poly.type
_entity_poly.pdbx_seq_one_letter_code
_entity_poly.pdbx_strand_id
1 'polypeptide(L)'
;MPIARSTFAGVATGAVLLAGAVGFGVGLPKVVDEPDKASATDLPALPDRLDDRFVALAALTTEDTGGTSSAEELKTVADGALKSESEASSNLAAMYDGAVARSYIDAKALAGAAQSQARPAQFAVTVVPGDAGLVIPSGPFPIEQSGTHYELKELDGRRCSLIWSEPLDPTTGAPTGAEPDGSNYQVECRAERDGLTYDLYSSGLKPEEAVQYLDLVLEKTASDD
;
A
#
# COMPACT_ATOMS: atom_id res chain seq x y z
N MET A 1 10.28 35.72 19.37
CA MET A 1 11.21 34.56 19.38
C MET A 1 10.57 33.46 18.54
N PRO A 2 11.12 33.07 17.39
CA PRO A 2 10.57 31.97 16.61
C PRO A 2 11.20 30.65 17.05
N ILE A 3 10.38 29.65 17.37
CA ILE A 3 10.81 28.26 17.43
C ILE A 3 10.06 27.54 16.30
N ALA A 4 10.66 27.58 15.11
CA ALA A 4 10.45 26.59 14.08
C ALA A 4 11.36 25.40 14.41
N ARG A 5 10.80 24.20 14.59
CA ARG A 5 11.41 22.86 14.47
C ARG A 5 10.60 21.83 15.29
N SER A 6 9.58 21.21 14.68
CA SER A 6 9.06 19.92 15.17
C SER A 6 8.20 19.12 14.18
N THR A 7 8.15 19.47 12.89
CA THR A 7 7.37 18.72 11.89
C THR A 7 8.18 17.66 11.11
N PHE A 8 9.40 17.35 11.56
CA PHE A 8 10.33 16.45 10.84
C PHE A 8 10.52 15.07 11.48
N ALA A 9 9.85 14.77 12.59
CA ALA A 9 9.96 13.45 13.23
C ALA A 9 9.07 12.37 12.59
N GLY A 10 8.04 12.75 11.83
CA GLY A 10 7.04 11.81 11.30
C GLY A 10 7.40 11.11 9.99
N VAL A 11 8.31 11.70 9.18
CA VAL A 11 8.68 11.15 7.86
C VAL A 11 9.87 10.19 7.96
N ALA A 12 10.75 10.39 8.94
CA ALA A 12 11.94 9.55 9.11
C ALA A 12 11.64 8.13 9.68
N THR A 13 10.50 7.93 10.33
CA THR A 13 10.12 6.62 10.90
C THR A 13 9.47 5.69 9.87
N GLY A 14 8.99 6.21 8.73
CA GLY A 14 8.44 5.39 7.63
C GLY A 14 9.49 4.57 6.88
N ALA A 15 10.76 5.00 6.90
CA ALA A 15 11.85 4.31 6.20
C ALA A 15 12.36 3.05 6.93
N VAL A 16 12.01 2.86 8.20
CA VAL A 16 12.50 1.71 9.00
C VAL A 16 11.59 0.49 8.88
N LEU A 17 10.31 0.66 8.53
CA LEU A 17 9.38 -0.45 8.36
C LEU A 17 9.55 -1.21 7.02
N LEU A 18 10.32 -0.67 6.07
CA LEU A 18 10.65 -1.34 4.79
C LEU A 18 11.89 -2.26 4.88
N ALA A 19 12.56 -2.36 6.04
CA ALA A 19 13.74 -3.20 6.23
C ALA A 19 13.45 -4.60 6.85
N GLY A 20 12.17 -4.97 6.96
CA GLY A 20 11.71 -6.16 7.69
C GLY A 20 11.79 -7.51 6.98
N ALA A 21 12.51 -7.65 5.86
CA ALA A 21 12.62 -8.90 5.11
C ALA A 21 14.08 -9.24 4.78
N VAL A 22 14.91 -9.43 5.79
CA VAL A 22 16.23 -10.07 5.63
C VAL A 22 16.24 -11.33 6.48
N GLY A 23 15.99 -12.49 5.85
CA GLY A 23 16.26 -13.75 6.54
C GLY A 23 15.58 -15.02 6.04
N PHE A 24 15.62 -15.35 4.75
CA PHE A 24 15.56 -16.76 4.31
C PHE A 24 16.35 -16.95 3.02
N GLY A 25 17.67 -16.99 3.16
CA GLY A 25 18.59 -17.27 2.06
C GLY A 25 19.46 -18.48 2.34
N VAL A 26 18.92 -19.69 2.30
CA VAL A 26 19.69 -20.90 1.94
C VAL A 26 18.76 -21.98 1.36
N GLY A 27 18.82 -22.18 0.04
CA GLY A 27 18.44 -23.44 -0.62
C GLY A 27 17.02 -23.54 -1.18
N LEU A 28 16.70 -22.80 -2.24
CA LEU A 28 15.58 -23.17 -3.13
C LEU A 28 16.15 -23.77 -4.42
N PRO A 29 15.66 -24.95 -4.86
CA PRO A 29 16.09 -25.56 -6.11
C PRO A 29 15.66 -24.68 -7.29
N LYS A 30 16.50 -24.61 -8.33
CA LYS A 30 16.17 -23.96 -9.60
C LYS A 30 14.81 -24.44 -10.08
N VAL A 31 13.84 -23.52 -10.11
CA VAL A 31 12.52 -23.78 -10.69
C VAL A 31 12.74 -23.97 -12.19
N VAL A 32 12.21 -25.08 -12.68
CA VAL A 32 12.23 -25.48 -14.09
C VAL A 32 11.42 -24.45 -14.87
N ASP A 33 11.95 -23.99 -16.00
CA ASP A 33 11.25 -23.05 -16.89
C ASP A 33 9.90 -23.65 -17.30
N GLU A 34 8.80 -23.14 -16.73
CA GLU A 34 7.46 -23.41 -17.21
C GLU A 34 7.17 -22.47 -18.38
N PRO A 35 6.73 -22.98 -19.54
CA PRO A 35 6.70 -22.24 -20.79
C PRO A 35 5.63 -21.14 -20.90
N ASP A 36 4.80 -20.93 -19.87
CA ASP A 36 3.67 -19.98 -19.89
C ASP A 36 3.77 -18.87 -18.83
N LYS A 37 4.93 -18.66 -18.19
CA LYS A 37 5.11 -17.54 -17.26
C LYS A 37 5.18 -16.22 -18.02
N ALA A 38 4.30 -15.28 -17.69
CA ALA A 38 4.39 -13.89 -18.15
C ALA A 38 5.83 -13.40 -17.97
N SER A 39 6.43 -12.90 -19.04
CA SER A 39 7.82 -12.44 -18.98
C SER A 39 7.89 -11.11 -18.23
N ALA A 40 9.07 -10.74 -17.73
CA ALA A 40 9.32 -9.41 -17.15
C ALA A 40 8.87 -8.23 -18.05
N THR A 41 8.66 -8.49 -19.35
CA THR A 41 8.28 -7.52 -20.38
C THR A 41 6.76 -7.33 -20.49
N ASP A 42 5.96 -8.18 -19.83
CA ASP A 42 4.49 -8.22 -19.97
C ASP A 42 3.76 -7.64 -18.75
N LEU A 43 4.46 -6.89 -17.89
CA LEU A 43 3.85 -6.28 -16.71
C LEU A 43 3.02 -5.04 -17.11
N PRO A 44 1.79 -4.89 -16.57
CA PRO A 44 0.94 -3.77 -16.91
C PRO A 44 1.47 -2.46 -16.35
N ALA A 45 1.22 -1.36 -17.06
CA ALA A 45 1.41 -0.04 -16.48
C ALA A 45 0.34 0.21 -15.40
N LEU A 46 0.77 0.55 -14.18
CA LEU A 46 -0.16 0.95 -13.14
C LEU A 46 -0.60 2.41 -13.37
N PRO A 47 -1.90 2.72 -13.34
CA PRO A 47 -2.42 4.02 -13.74
C PRO A 47 -2.02 5.13 -12.77
N ASP A 48 -1.87 6.35 -13.28
CA ASP A 48 -1.61 7.53 -12.43
C ASP A 48 -2.82 7.89 -11.54
N ARG A 49 -4.02 7.50 -11.96
CA ARG A 49 -5.28 7.81 -11.28
C ARG A 49 -6.24 6.62 -11.31
N LEU A 50 -6.73 6.24 -10.14
CA LEU A 50 -7.75 5.20 -10.00
C LEU A 50 -9.14 5.84 -10.05
N ASP A 51 -9.38 6.85 -9.23
CA ASP A 51 -10.62 7.63 -9.25
C ASP A 51 -10.33 9.10 -8.90
N ASP A 52 -11.37 9.89 -8.61
CA ASP A 52 -11.19 11.29 -8.19
C ASP A 52 -10.56 11.44 -6.79
N ARG A 53 -10.41 10.36 -6.03
CA ARG A 53 -9.91 10.34 -4.65
C ARG A 53 -8.45 9.89 -4.61
N PHE A 54 -8.11 8.79 -5.29
CA PHE A 54 -6.79 8.17 -5.25
C PHE A 54 -5.96 8.46 -6.50
N VAL A 55 -4.90 9.22 -6.27
CA VAL A 55 -3.90 9.61 -7.25
C VAL A 55 -2.56 9.04 -6.83
N ALA A 56 -1.76 8.60 -7.80
CA ALA A 56 -0.43 8.12 -7.53
C ALA A 56 0.44 9.24 -6.93
N LEU A 57 1.24 8.93 -5.90
CA LEU A 57 2.12 9.90 -5.25
C LEU A 57 3.09 10.57 -6.24
N ALA A 58 3.59 9.80 -7.21
CA ALA A 58 4.46 10.26 -8.28
C ALA A 58 3.77 11.22 -9.29
N ALA A 59 2.44 11.27 -9.32
CA ALA A 59 1.64 12.02 -10.30
C ALA A 59 0.78 13.12 -9.66
N LEU A 60 0.96 13.41 -8.38
CA LEU A 60 0.19 14.44 -7.67
C LEU A 60 0.40 15.83 -8.25
N THR A 61 -0.70 16.56 -8.45
CA THR A 61 -0.66 17.97 -8.86
C THR A 61 -1.17 18.91 -7.78
N THR A 62 -0.97 20.21 -7.99
CA THR A 62 -1.50 21.26 -7.11
C THR A 62 -3.02 21.23 -7.05
N GLU A 63 -3.68 20.94 -8.16
CA GLU A 63 -5.13 20.88 -8.28
C GLU A 63 -5.72 19.72 -7.48
N ASP A 64 -5.03 18.57 -7.44
CA ASP A 64 -5.44 17.40 -6.66
C ASP A 64 -5.51 17.68 -5.16
N THR A 65 -4.66 18.59 -4.68
CA THR A 65 -4.62 19.03 -3.28
C THR A 65 -5.47 20.27 -3.02
N GLY A 66 -6.31 20.71 -3.98
CA GLY A 66 -7.10 21.92 -3.84
C GLY A 66 -6.25 23.20 -3.74
N GLY A 67 -5.00 23.16 -4.19
CA GLY A 67 -4.04 24.27 -4.16
C GLY A 67 -3.40 24.53 -2.79
N THR A 68 -3.53 23.60 -1.83
CA THR A 68 -2.97 23.79 -0.48
C THR A 68 -1.47 23.52 -0.41
N SER A 69 -0.94 22.70 -1.32
CA SER A 69 0.48 22.34 -1.40
C SER A 69 1.18 23.12 -2.52
N SER A 70 2.44 23.51 -2.31
CA SER A 70 3.24 24.16 -3.36
C SER A 70 3.72 23.17 -4.42
N ALA A 71 3.97 23.66 -5.63
CA ALA A 71 4.49 22.83 -6.72
C ALA A 71 5.86 22.23 -6.39
N GLU A 72 6.73 22.96 -5.70
CA GLU A 72 8.04 22.46 -5.27
C GLU A 72 7.94 21.35 -4.21
N GLU A 73 7.01 21.46 -3.26
CA GLU A 73 6.74 20.41 -2.27
C GLU A 73 6.22 19.15 -2.95
N LEU A 74 5.23 19.29 -3.83
CA LEU A 74 4.67 18.16 -4.58
C LEU A 74 5.71 17.51 -5.49
N LYS A 75 6.59 18.29 -6.11
CA LYS A 75 7.73 17.76 -6.86
C LYS A 75 8.66 16.92 -5.97
N THR A 76 8.94 17.38 -4.76
CA THR A 76 9.78 16.62 -3.81
C THR A 76 9.12 15.30 -3.41
N VAL A 77 7.80 15.30 -3.19
CA VAL A 77 7.02 14.09 -2.92
C VAL A 77 7.05 13.15 -4.13
N ALA A 78 6.81 13.67 -5.33
CA ALA A 78 6.79 12.89 -6.56
C ALA A 78 8.16 12.25 -6.86
N ASP A 79 9.24 13.03 -6.76
CA ASP A 79 10.61 12.52 -6.98
C ASP A 79 10.97 11.45 -5.94
N GLY A 80 10.54 11.62 -4.68
CA GLY A 80 10.71 10.63 -3.62
C GLY A 80 9.90 9.34 -3.84
N ALA A 81 8.67 9.47 -4.31
CA ALA A 81 7.79 8.36 -4.66
C ALA A 81 8.37 7.57 -5.84
N LEU A 82 8.74 8.23 -6.94
CA LEU A 82 9.36 7.61 -8.11
C LEU A 82 10.61 6.81 -7.75
N LYS A 83 11.48 7.39 -6.90
CA LYS A 83 12.66 6.70 -6.41
C LYS A 83 12.29 5.45 -5.61
N SER A 84 11.34 5.57 -4.67
CA SER A 84 10.92 4.47 -3.80
C SER A 84 10.24 3.35 -4.60
N GLU A 85 9.38 3.70 -5.56
CA GLU A 85 8.72 2.77 -6.47
C GLU A 85 9.73 2.04 -7.37
N SER A 86 10.74 2.76 -7.88
CA SER A 86 11.82 2.16 -8.67
C SER A 86 12.69 1.21 -7.84
N GLU A 87 13.07 1.59 -6.62
CA GLU A 87 13.83 0.73 -5.71
C GLU A 87 13.03 -0.51 -5.31
N ALA A 88 11.75 -0.36 -4.97
CA ALA A 88 10.86 -1.47 -4.64
C ALA A 88 10.70 -2.43 -5.83
N SER A 89 10.40 -1.90 -7.01
CA SER A 89 10.26 -2.70 -8.24
C SER A 89 11.55 -3.44 -8.57
N SER A 90 12.71 -2.80 -8.45
CA SER A 90 14.02 -3.43 -8.68
C SER A 90 14.30 -4.57 -7.69
N ASN A 91 14.05 -4.34 -6.40
CA ASN A 91 14.27 -5.35 -5.37
C ASN A 91 13.35 -6.56 -5.54
N LEU A 92 12.07 -6.32 -5.89
CA LEU A 92 11.10 -7.37 -6.16
C LEU A 92 11.41 -8.11 -7.46
N ALA A 93 11.81 -7.41 -8.52
CA ALA A 93 12.18 -8.02 -9.79
C ALA A 93 13.36 -8.98 -9.65
N ALA A 94 14.29 -8.74 -8.72
CA ALA A 94 15.38 -9.66 -8.41
C ALA A 94 14.91 -11.00 -7.78
N MET A 95 13.69 -11.04 -7.23
CA MET A 95 13.12 -12.22 -6.58
C MET A 95 12.04 -12.92 -7.42
N TYR A 96 11.28 -12.15 -8.19
CA TYR A 96 10.10 -12.61 -8.93
C TYR A 96 10.28 -12.54 -10.45
N ASP A 97 11.50 -12.30 -10.96
CA ASP A 97 11.80 -12.16 -12.39
C ASP A 97 10.99 -11.04 -13.09
N GLY A 98 10.55 -10.04 -12.32
CA GLY A 98 9.79 -8.88 -12.77
C GLY A 98 8.96 -8.30 -11.65
N ALA A 99 8.83 -6.97 -11.59
CA ALA A 99 7.86 -6.32 -10.71
C ALA A 99 7.56 -4.89 -11.16
N VAL A 100 6.34 -4.44 -10.90
CA VAL A 100 5.97 -3.03 -10.91
C VAL A 100 5.30 -2.69 -9.59
N ALA A 101 5.70 -1.60 -8.97
CA ALA A 101 5.13 -1.09 -7.74
C ALA A 101 4.65 0.34 -7.93
N ARG A 102 3.51 0.69 -7.35
CA ARG A 102 2.96 2.05 -7.38
C ARG A 102 2.22 2.40 -6.12
N SER A 103 2.42 3.61 -5.61
CA SER A 103 1.78 4.11 -4.40
C SER A 103 0.74 5.19 -4.70
N TYR A 104 -0.42 5.08 -4.04
CA TYR A 104 -1.58 5.96 -4.18
C TYR A 104 -1.94 6.60 -2.85
N ILE A 105 -2.49 7.81 -2.90
CA ILE A 105 -2.95 8.55 -1.73
C ILE A 105 -4.31 9.21 -1.99
N ASP A 106 -5.10 9.34 -0.93
CA ASP A 106 -6.31 10.16 -0.92
C ASP A 106 -5.93 11.65 -1.03
N ALA A 107 -5.89 12.14 -2.27
CA ALA A 107 -5.43 13.48 -2.60
C ALA A 107 -6.37 14.57 -2.07
N LYS A 108 -7.67 14.26 -1.97
CA LYS A 108 -8.66 15.18 -1.38
C LYS A 108 -8.47 15.29 0.12
N ALA A 109 -8.16 14.19 0.80
CA ALA A 109 -7.88 14.20 2.24
C ALA A 109 -6.57 14.93 2.57
N LEU A 110 -5.57 14.95 1.67
CA LEU A 110 -4.34 15.74 1.84
C LEU A 110 -4.62 17.23 2.08
N ALA A 111 -5.58 17.82 1.36
CA ALA A 111 -5.98 19.22 1.53
C ALA A 111 -6.53 19.51 2.95
N GLY A 112 -7.24 18.52 3.53
CA GLY A 112 -7.81 18.60 4.87
C GLY A 112 -6.86 18.17 6.01
N ALA A 113 -5.83 17.39 5.70
CA ALA A 113 -4.93 16.80 6.70
C ALA A 113 -4.11 17.85 7.48
N ALA A 114 -3.84 19.00 6.87
CA ALA A 114 -3.21 20.14 7.55
C ALA A 114 -4.04 20.65 8.74
N GLN A 115 -5.35 20.36 8.78
CA GLN A 115 -6.29 20.86 9.78
C GLN A 115 -6.71 19.79 10.80
N SER A 116 -6.65 18.49 10.47
CA SER A 116 -7.31 17.44 11.25
C SER A 116 -6.38 16.47 12.00
N GLN A 117 -5.05 16.55 11.87
CA GLN A 117 -4.08 15.53 12.37
C GLN A 117 -4.34 14.09 11.87
N ALA A 118 -5.41 13.85 11.12
CA ALA A 118 -5.73 12.57 10.51
C ALA A 118 -4.82 12.35 9.30
N ARG A 119 -4.22 11.16 9.22
CA ARG A 119 -3.41 10.78 8.05
C ARG A 119 -4.36 10.39 6.90
N PRO A 120 -4.15 10.91 5.69
CA PRO A 120 -4.88 10.46 4.51
C PRO A 120 -4.75 8.94 4.34
N ALA A 121 -5.82 8.32 3.84
CA ALA A 121 -5.74 6.94 3.39
C ALA A 121 -4.72 6.81 2.25
N GLN A 122 -3.96 5.73 2.25
CA GLN A 122 -2.95 5.45 1.25
C GLN A 122 -2.80 3.96 1.03
N PHE A 123 -2.37 3.56 -0.17
CA PHE A 123 -2.05 2.18 -0.46
C PHE A 123 -0.98 2.06 -1.53
N ALA A 124 -0.32 0.92 -1.56
CA ALA A 124 0.61 0.53 -2.60
C ALA A 124 0.09 -0.72 -3.30
N VAL A 125 0.27 -0.77 -4.61
CA VAL A 125 0.01 -1.92 -5.45
C VAL A 125 1.35 -2.45 -5.93
N THR A 126 1.53 -3.75 -5.82
CA THR A 126 2.64 -4.50 -6.40
C THR A 126 2.09 -5.50 -7.39
N VAL A 127 2.70 -5.60 -8.57
CA VAL A 127 2.37 -6.64 -9.56
C VAL A 127 3.64 -7.40 -9.92
N VAL A 128 3.56 -8.73 -9.84
CA VAL A 128 4.66 -9.65 -10.17
C VAL A 128 4.15 -10.78 -11.06
N PRO A 129 5.00 -11.39 -11.91
CA PRO A 129 4.59 -12.52 -12.72
C PRO A 129 4.49 -13.81 -11.90
N GLY A 130 3.60 -14.70 -12.33
CA GLY A 130 3.31 -15.98 -11.71
C GLY A 130 2.47 -15.90 -10.43
N ASP A 131 2.25 -17.07 -9.83
CA ASP A 131 1.77 -17.19 -8.45
C ASP A 131 2.94 -16.85 -7.51
N ALA A 132 2.83 -15.72 -6.81
CA ALA A 132 3.85 -15.27 -5.85
C ALA A 132 3.95 -16.17 -4.60
N GLY A 133 3.08 -17.17 -4.49
CA GLY A 133 3.01 -18.10 -3.36
C GLY A 133 2.49 -17.43 -2.09
N LEU A 134 2.42 -18.20 -1.01
CA LEU A 134 1.91 -17.71 0.27
C LEU A 134 2.98 -16.85 0.99
N VAL A 135 2.78 -15.53 1.00
CA VAL A 135 3.57 -14.59 1.81
C VAL A 135 2.63 -14.00 2.85
N ILE A 136 2.94 -14.22 4.13
CA ILE A 136 2.16 -13.71 5.26
C ILE A 136 3.11 -12.94 6.17
N PRO A 137 3.28 -11.62 5.98
CA PRO A 137 4.27 -10.84 6.71
C PRO A 137 4.11 -10.91 8.23
N SER A 138 2.87 -11.01 8.71
CA SER A 138 2.53 -11.11 10.13
C SER A 138 2.45 -12.54 10.67
N GLY A 139 2.74 -13.54 9.83
CA GLY A 139 2.57 -14.96 10.15
C GLY A 139 1.10 -15.41 10.15
N PRO A 140 0.82 -16.73 10.15
CA PRO A 140 -0.52 -17.27 9.96
C PRO A 140 -1.40 -17.23 11.22
N PHE A 141 -0.87 -16.70 12.33
CA PHE A 141 -1.51 -16.82 13.64
C PHE A 141 -2.22 -15.51 14.00
N PRO A 142 -3.48 -15.58 14.47
CA PRO A 142 -4.14 -14.42 15.04
C PRO A 142 -3.28 -13.80 16.14
N ILE A 143 -3.06 -12.49 16.03
CA ILE A 143 -2.39 -11.69 17.06
C ILE A 143 -3.50 -10.95 17.80
N GLU A 144 -3.63 -11.25 19.08
CA GLU A 144 -4.54 -10.57 20.00
C GLU A 144 -3.67 -9.90 21.07
N GLN A 145 -3.21 -8.67 20.78
CA GLN A 145 -2.33 -7.93 21.70
C GLN A 145 -2.85 -6.53 21.92
N SER A 146 -3.23 -6.23 23.16
CA SER A 146 -3.47 -4.86 23.65
C SER A 146 -4.36 -4.02 22.72
N GLY A 147 -5.50 -4.60 22.28
CA GLY A 147 -6.44 -3.94 21.38
C GLY A 147 -5.97 -3.86 19.93
N THR A 148 -4.93 -4.59 19.53
CA THR A 148 -4.57 -4.86 18.13
C THR A 148 -4.90 -6.30 17.80
N HIS A 149 -5.52 -6.48 16.64
CA HIS A 149 -6.04 -7.71 16.12
C HIS A 149 -5.41 -8.01 14.76
N TYR A 150 -5.26 -9.30 14.47
CA TYR A 150 -4.86 -9.77 13.15
C TYR A 150 -5.77 -10.91 12.68
N GLU A 151 -6.26 -10.80 11.45
CA GLU A 151 -7.15 -11.78 10.85
C GLU A 151 -6.74 -12.07 9.40
N LEU A 152 -6.84 -13.35 9.01
CA LEU A 152 -6.84 -13.79 7.61
C LEU A 152 -8.27 -14.06 7.18
N LYS A 153 -8.73 -13.40 6.12
CA LYS A 153 -10.12 -13.47 5.67
C LYS A 153 -10.24 -13.43 4.16
N GLU A 154 -11.24 -14.13 3.64
CA GLU A 154 -11.66 -13.98 2.26
C GLU A 154 -12.74 -12.89 2.16
N LEU A 155 -12.53 -11.90 1.29
CA LEU A 155 -13.44 -10.78 1.05
C LEU A 155 -13.68 -10.68 -0.46
N ASP A 156 -14.93 -10.85 -0.90
CA ASP A 156 -15.33 -10.88 -2.32
C ASP A 156 -14.43 -11.78 -3.20
N GLY A 157 -14.04 -12.94 -2.67
CA GLY A 157 -13.17 -13.90 -3.36
C GLY A 157 -11.68 -13.52 -3.37
N ARG A 158 -11.29 -12.44 -2.69
CA ARG A 158 -9.89 -12.01 -2.49
C ARG A 158 -9.37 -12.50 -1.15
N ARG A 159 -8.12 -12.97 -1.13
CA ARG A 159 -7.45 -13.36 0.12
C ARG A 159 -6.84 -12.12 0.73
N CYS A 160 -7.29 -11.77 1.95
CA CYS A 160 -6.82 -10.58 2.64
C CYS A 160 -6.25 -10.91 4.02
N SER A 161 -5.24 -10.16 4.42
CA SER A 161 -4.74 -10.09 5.79
C SER A 161 -5.04 -8.71 6.36
N LEU A 162 -5.64 -8.69 7.55
CA LEU A 162 -6.17 -7.49 8.19
C LEU A 162 -5.46 -7.32 9.52
N ILE A 163 -4.79 -6.19 9.72
CA ILE A 163 -4.35 -5.75 11.04
C ILE A 163 -5.23 -4.57 11.41
N TRP A 164 -5.82 -4.59 12.60
CA TRP A 164 -6.63 -3.46 13.06
C TRP A 164 -6.51 -3.22 14.55
N SER A 165 -6.76 -1.99 14.97
CA SER A 165 -6.74 -1.61 16.38
C SER A 165 -8.10 -1.10 16.86
N GLU A 166 -8.51 -1.49 18.06
CA GLU A 166 -9.71 -0.99 18.71
C GLU A 166 -9.66 0.55 18.81
N PRO A 167 -10.77 1.25 18.50
CA PRO A 167 -10.84 2.69 18.70
C PRO A 167 -10.71 3.03 20.18
N LEU A 168 -9.71 3.85 20.53
CA LEU A 168 -9.45 4.29 21.89
C LEU A 168 -10.02 5.69 22.14
N ASP A 169 -10.51 5.91 23.35
CA ASP A 169 -10.90 7.24 23.80
C ASP A 169 -9.63 8.09 23.97
N PRO A 170 -9.54 9.27 23.32
CA PRO A 170 -8.31 10.06 23.31
C PRO A 170 -7.98 10.70 24.67
N THR A 171 -8.94 10.73 25.60
CA THR A 171 -8.78 11.33 26.93
C THR A 171 -8.31 10.29 27.96
N THR A 172 -8.83 9.08 27.86
CA THR A 172 -8.63 8.01 28.86
C THR A 172 -7.72 6.89 28.38
N GLY A 173 -7.53 6.75 27.06
CA GLY A 173 -6.79 5.65 26.44
C GLY A 173 -7.49 4.30 26.51
N ALA A 174 -8.75 4.26 26.97
CA ALA A 174 -9.52 3.02 27.08
C ALA A 174 -10.25 2.70 25.75
N PRO A 175 -10.47 1.42 25.43
CA PRO A 175 -11.32 1.03 24.30
C PRO A 175 -12.71 1.65 24.41
N THR A 176 -13.17 2.25 23.32
CA THR A 176 -14.50 2.90 23.24
C THR A 176 -15.64 1.90 23.02
N GLY A 177 -15.32 0.71 22.49
CA GLY A 177 -16.32 -0.26 22.00
C GLY A 177 -17.01 0.15 20.70
N ALA A 178 -16.59 1.24 20.06
CA ALA A 178 -17.07 1.61 18.73
C ALA A 178 -16.50 0.69 17.65
N GLU A 179 -17.21 0.58 16.53
CA GLU A 179 -16.70 -0.13 15.36
C GLU A 179 -15.47 0.61 14.79
N PRO A 180 -14.38 -0.09 14.43
CA PRO A 180 -13.22 0.54 13.84
C PRO A 180 -13.55 1.20 12.49
N ASP A 181 -13.03 2.39 12.27
CA ASP A 181 -13.09 3.07 10.97
C ASP A 181 -11.83 2.77 10.14
N GLY A 182 -11.76 3.28 8.91
CA GLY A 182 -10.62 3.01 8.02
C GLY A 182 -9.25 3.36 8.64
N SER A 183 -9.17 4.38 9.50
CA SER A 183 -7.92 4.79 10.16
C SER A 183 -7.37 3.75 11.13
N ASN A 184 -8.21 2.83 11.58
CA ASN A 184 -7.84 1.72 12.46
C ASN A 184 -7.25 0.52 11.72
N TYR A 185 -7.33 0.47 10.38
CA TYR A 185 -6.95 -0.71 9.59
C TYR A 185 -5.64 -0.53 8.81
N GLN A 186 -4.92 -1.65 8.71
CA GLN A 186 -3.94 -1.96 7.67
C GLN A 186 -4.41 -3.23 6.98
N VAL A 187 -4.55 -3.17 5.65
CA VAL A 187 -5.16 -4.25 4.86
C VAL A 187 -4.25 -4.62 3.72
N GLU A 188 -3.88 -5.89 3.63
CA GLU A 188 -3.17 -6.48 2.50
C GLU A 188 -4.12 -7.45 1.78
N CYS A 189 -4.45 -7.22 0.52
CA CYS A 189 -5.32 -8.08 -0.27
C CYS A 189 -4.63 -8.51 -1.56
N ARG A 190 -4.84 -9.76 -1.95
CA ARG A 190 -4.24 -10.35 -3.14
C ARG A 190 -5.27 -10.83 -4.14
N ALA A 191 -4.95 -10.61 -5.42
CA ALA A 191 -5.65 -11.18 -6.56
C ALA A 191 -4.65 -11.78 -7.55
N GLU A 192 -5.09 -12.80 -8.27
CA GLU A 192 -4.35 -13.41 -9.37
C GLU A 192 -5.17 -13.25 -10.64
N ARG A 193 -4.53 -12.83 -11.73
CA ARG A 193 -5.17 -12.69 -13.05
C ARG A 193 -4.13 -12.77 -14.16
N ASP A 194 -4.43 -13.51 -15.23
CA ASP A 194 -3.60 -13.59 -16.44
C ASP A 194 -2.14 -13.98 -16.17
N GLY A 195 -1.93 -14.86 -15.18
CA GLY A 195 -0.59 -15.27 -14.76
C GLY A 195 0.20 -14.20 -14.02
N LEU A 196 -0.46 -13.15 -13.51
CA LEU A 196 0.10 -12.11 -12.66
C LEU A 196 -0.52 -12.16 -11.26
N THR A 197 0.30 -11.87 -10.25
CA THR A 197 -0.16 -11.62 -8.89
C THR A 197 -0.21 -10.12 -8.63
N TYR A 198 -1.36 -9.63 -8.19
CA TYR A 198 -1.59 -8.26 -7.73
C TYR A 198 -1.72 -8.27 -6.21
N ASP A 199 -0.89 -7.50 -5.55
CA ASP A 199 -0.86 -7.35 -4.10
C ASP A 199 -1.11 -5.89 -3.74
N LEU A 200 -2.17 -5.62 -2.99
CA LEU A 200 -2.51 -4.28 -2.51
C LEU A 200 -2.31 -4.24 -1.01
N TYR A 201 -1.41 -3.37 -0.55
CA TYR A 201 -1.21 -3.05 0.86
C TYR A 201 -1.71 -1.63 1.15
N SER A 202 -2.61 -1.47 2.11
CA SER A 202 -3.23 -0.19 2.45
C SER A 202 -3.18 0.12 3.94
N SER A 203 -3.28 1.42 4.24
CA SER A 203 -3.52 1.96 5.57
C SER A 203 -4.54 3.09 5.47
N GLY A 204 -5.48 3.13 6.42
CA GLY A 204 -6.52 4.16 6.41
C GLY A 204 -7.76 3.79 5.57
N LEU A 205 -7.85 2.55 5.10
CA LEU A 205 -9.00 2.02 4.34
C LEU A 205 -9.68 0.90 5.11
N LYS A 206 -11.01 0.84 5.05
CA LYS A 206 -11.73 -0.36 5.49
C LYS A 206 -11.40 -1.56 4.58
N PRO A 207 -11.49 -2.80 5.07
CA PRO A 207 -11.21 -3.98 4.27
C PRO A 207 -11.99 -4.05 2.95
N GLU A 208 -13.28 -3.69 2.98
CA GLU A 208 -14.14 -3.69 1.80
C GLU A 208 -13.72 -2.61 0.79
N GLU A 209 -13.25 -1.45 1.25
CA GLU A 209 -12.71 -0.41 0.38
C GLU A 209 -11.39 -0.85 -0.27
N ALA A 210 -10.50 -1.51 0.48
CA ALA A 210 -9.24 -2.02 -0.06
C ALA A 210 -9.47 -3.04 -1.18
N VAL A 211 -10.45 -3.94 -1.03
CA VAL A 211 -10.86 -4.87 -2.09
C VAL A 211 -11.41 -4.15 -3.31
N GLN A 212 -12.27 -3.14 -3.11
CA GLN A 212 -12.78 -2.32 -4.23
C GLN A 212 -11.66 -1.64 -5.02
N TYR A 213 -10.63 -1.12 -4.35
CA TYR A 213 -9.49 -0.52 -5.03
C TYR A 213 -8.60 -1.54 -5.74
N LEU A 214 -8.45 -2.75 -5.20
CA LEU A 214 -7.77 -3.85 -5.89
C LEU A 214 -8.53 -4.23 -7.17
N ASP A 215 -9.86 -4.31 -7.11
CA ASP A 215 -10.69 -4.58 -8.30
C ASP A 215 -10.59 -3.47 -9.35
N LEU A 216 -10.55 -2.21 -8.92
CA LEU A 216 -10.39 -1.06 -9.82
C LEU A 216 -9.00 -1.04 -10.50
N VAL A 217 -7.95 -1.43 -9.78
CA VAL A 217 -6.61 -1.63 -10.34
C VAL A 217 -6.62 -2.72 -11.41
N LEU A 218 -7.27 -3.85 -11.11
CA LEU A 218 -7.43 -4.94 -12.07
C LEU A 218 -8.17 -4.44 -13.31
N GLU A 219 -9.32 -3.77 -13.16
CA GLU A 219 -10.11 -3.25 -14.28
C GLU A 219 -9.29 -2.32 -15.20
N LYS A 220 -8.57 -1.36 -14.59
CA LYS A 220 -7.79 -0.37 -15.35
C LYS A 220 -6.59 -0.96 -16.06
N THR A 221 -5.93 -1.94 -15.46
CA THR A 221 -4.80 -2.62 -16.09
C THR A 221 -5.23 -3.59 -17.20
N ALA A 222 -6.52 -3.93 -17.30
CA ALA A 222 -7.07 -4.74 -18.41
C ALA A 222 -7.62 -3.91 -19.57
N SER A 223 -7.79 -2.59 -19.39
CA SER A 223 -8.43 -1.71 -20.38
C SER A 223 -7.44 -1.00 -21.32
N ASP A 224 -6.14 -1.24 -21.16
CA ASP A 224 -5.06 -0.62 -21.96
C ASP A 224 -4.60 -1.50 -23.16
N ASP A 225 -5.34 -2.57 -23.49
CA ASP A 225 -5.26 -3.34 -24.75
C ASP A 225 -6.25 -2.81 -25.81
#